data_AF-A0A967N8T5-F1
#
_entry.id   AF-A0A967N8T5-F1
#
_cell.length_a   1.000
_cell.length_b   1.000
_cell.length_c   1.000
_cell.angle_alpha   90.00
_cell.angle_beta   90.00
_cell.angle_gamma   90.00
#
_symmetry.space_group_name_H-M   'P 1'
#
loop_
_entity.id
_entity.type
_entity.pdbx_description
1 polymer ?
#
loop_
_entity_poly.entity_id
_entity_poly.type
_entity_poly.pdbx_seq_one_letter_code
_entity_poly.pdbx_strand_id
1 'polypeptide(L)'
;MSSFKRLVREIHRRSLWQVVGLFGAVSWGVLQVVEVVTESVGLPDWTPGMAFVLLLIGLPIVLATAFVQEGMPGQEEEAVEEA
;
A
#
# COMPACT_ATOMS: atom_id res chain seq x y z
N MET A 1 5.47 26.54 8.12
CA MET A 1 5.78 25.13 8.46
C MET A 1 4.60 24.46 9.19
N SER A 2 3.39 24.54 8.64
CA SER A 2 2.16 24.04 9.28
C SER A 2 1.28 23.19 8.35
N SER A 3 1.63 23.07 7.08
CA SER A 3 0.92 22.25 6.08
C SER A 3 0.96 20.76 6.44
N PHE A 4 2.08 20.30 7.00
CA PHE A 4 2.25 18.91 7.41
C PHE A 4 1.29 18.50 8.54
N LYS A 5 1.05 19.38 9.52
CA LYS A 5 0.11 19.09 10.61
C LYS A 5 -1.34 19.08 10.15
N ARG A 6 -1.71 19.85 9.12
CA ARG A 6 -3.05 19.77 8.51
C ARG A 6 -3.21 18.49 7.70
N LEU A 7 -2.22 18.11 6.89
CA LEU A 7 -2.22 16.83 6.17
C LEU A 7 -2.36 15.64 7.15
N VAL A 8 -1.57 15.61 8.22
CA VAL A 8 -1.65 14.57 9.27
C VAL A 8 -2.99 14.60 10.04
N ARG A 9 -3.64 15.75 10.15
CA ARG A 9 -4.94 15.88 10.84
C ARG A 9 -6.14 15.56 9.94
N GLU A 10 -6.01 15.78 8.63
CA GLU A 10 -6.97 15.34 7.61
C GLU A 10 -6.90 13.81 7.41
N ILE A 11 -5.70 13.22 7.53
CA ILE A 11 -5.45 11.76 7.52
C ILE A 11 -6.17 11.01 8.66
N HIS A 12 -6.60 11.72 9.71
CA HIS A 12 -7.04 11.12 10.98
C HIS A 12 -8.51 10.69 11.02
N ARG A 13 -9.24 10.62 9.89
CA ARG A 13 -10.72 10.46 9.96
C ARG A 13 -11.28 9.03 9.89
N ARG A 14 -10.56 8.03 9.36
CA ARG A 14 -10.76 6.56 9.58
C ARG A 14 -10.13 5.67 8.51
N SER A 15 -10.09 6.12 7.25
CA SER A 15 -9.79 5.24 6.12
C SER A 15 -8.33 5.34 5.62
N LEU A 16 -7.69 6.51 5.66
CA LEU A 16 -6.26 6.64 5.33
C LEU A 16 -5.32 5.79 6.22
N TRP A 17 -5.62 5.66 7.52
CA TRP A 17 -4.87 4.75 8.41
C TRP A 17 -5.07 3.28 8.05
N GLN A 18 -6.25 2.91 7.55
CA GLN A 18 -6.56 1.55 7.12
C GLN A 18 -5.78 1.22 5.85
N VAL A 19 -5.68 2.15 4.90
CA VAL A 19 -4.89 2.01 3.67
C VAL A 19 -3.40 1.93 3.97
N VAL A 20 -2.87 2.80 4.85
CA VAL A 20 -1.45 2.76 5.25
C VAL A 20 -1.14 1.46 6.00
N GLY A 21 -2.02 1.03 6.91
CA GLY A 21 -1.87 -0.23 7.64
C GLY A 21 -1.90 -1.45 6.71
N LEU A 22 -2.88 -1.51 5.81
CA LEU A 22 -3.00 -2.57 4.81
C LEU A 22 -1.81 -2.58 3.85
N PHE A 23 -1.42 -1.42 3.33
CA PHE A 23 -0.26 -1.29 2.47
C PHE A 23 1.02 -1.70 3.19
N GLY A 24 1.17 -1.33 4.46
CA GLY A 24 2.30 -1.76 5.30
C GLY A 24 2.34 -3.28 5.48
N ALA A 25 1.19 -3.91 5.75
CA ALA A 25 1.09 -5.36 5.89
C ALA A 25 1.40 -6.10 4.58
N VAL A 26 0.88 -5.61 3.45
CA VAL A 26 1.17 -6.16 2.11
C VAL A 26 2.64 -5.97 1.76
N SER A 27 3.18 -4.76 1.96
CA SER A 27 4.60 -4.45 1.73
C SER A 27 5.51 -5.36 2.54
N TRP A 28 5.17 -5.58 3.80
CA TRP A 28 5.89 -6.52 4.67
C TRP A 28 5.87 -7.94 4.09
N GLY A 29 4.70 -8.43 3.67
CA GLY A 29 4.60 -9.74 3.01
C GLY A 29 5.41 -9.83 1.71
N VAL A 30 5.39 -8.79 0.88
CA VAL A 30 6.17 -8.72 -0.36
C VAL A 30 7.66 -8.76 -0.06
N LEU A 31 8.15 -8.01 0.93
CA LEU A 31 9.56 -8.03 1.33
C LEU A 31 9.98 -9.43 1.79
N GLN A 32 9.17 -10.11 2.59
CA GLN A 32 9.42 -11.49 3.00
C GLN A 32 9.51 -12.44 1.80
N VAL A 33 8.60 -12.32 0.83
CA VAL A 33 8.65 -13.14 -0.39
C VAL A 33 9.90 -12.83 -1.21
N VAL A 34 10.26 -11.55 -1.37
CA VAL A 34 11.45 -11.14 -2.10
C VAL A 34 12.70 -11.67 -1.42
N GLU A 35 12.82 -11.57 -0.10
CA GLU A 35 13.94 -12.13 0.67
C GLU A 35 14.07 -13.65 0.44
N VAL A 36 12.98 -14.40 0.61
CA VAL A 36 12.95 -15.86 0.41
C VAL A 36 13.31 -16.25 -1.02
N VAL A 37 12.81 -15.52 -2.02
CA VAL A 37 13.12 -15.77 -3.44
C VAL A 37 14.57 -15.40 -3.74
N THR A 38 15.06 -14.29 -3.19
CA THR A 38 16.44 -13.84 -3.38
C THR A 38 17.41 -14.87 -2.82
N GLU A 39 17.14 -15.39 -1.62
CA GLU A 39 17.95 -16.43 -0.99
C GLU A 39 17.82 -17.79 -1.70
N SER A 40 16.62 -18.17 -2.15
CA SER A 40 16.41 -19.46 -2.85
C SER A 40 17.01 -19.49 -4.25
N VAL A 41 16.95 -18.37 -4.99
CA VAL A 41 17.42 -18.27 -6.39
C VAL A 41 18.85 -17.74 -6.46
N GLY A 42 19.41 -17.25 -5.34
CA GLY A 42 20.74 -16.64 -5.30
C GLY A 42 20.78 -15.29 -6.05
N LEU A 43 19.69 -14.53 -5.99
CA LEU A 43 19.66 -13.20 -6.60
C LEU A 43 20.60 -12.25 -5.83
N PRO A 44 21.17 -11.25 -6.49
CA PRO A 44 22.09 -10.33 -5.84
C PRO A 44 21.42 -9.49 -4.74
N ASP A 45 22.22 -9.08 -3.76
CA ASP A 45 21.78 -8.32 -2.56
C ASP A 45 21.13 -6.96 -2.87
N TRP A 46 21.22 -6.45 -4.10
CA TRP A 46 20.52 -5.24 -4.51
C TRP A 46 19.02 -5.46 -4.76
N THR A 47 18.57 -6.71 -4.91
CA THR A 47 17.18 -7.07 -5.25
C THR A 47 16.18 -6.68 -4.16
N PRO A 48 16.41 -7.01 -2.87
CA PRO A 48 15.52 -6.56 -1.79
C PRO A 48 15.49 -5.03 -1.67
N GLY A 49 16.63 -4.37 -1.84
CA GLY A 49 16.72 -2.91 -1.85
C GLY A 49 15.90 -2.28 -2.99
N MET A 50 15.95 -2.86 -4.19
CA MET A 50 15.16 -2.39 -5.33
C MET A 50 13.65 -2.61 -5.11
N ALA A 51 13.25 -3.76 -4.55
CA ALA A 51 11.86 -4.03 -4.19
C ALA A 51 11.34 -3.03 -3.16
N PHE A 52 12.15 -2.67 -2.16
CA PHE A 52 11.80 -1.66 -1.17
C PHE A 52 11.57 -0.28 -1.81
N VAL A 53 12.44 0.14 -2.76
CA VAL A 53 12.24 1.40 -3.51
C VAL A 53 10.95 1.36 -4.32
N LEU A 54 10.64 0.25 -4.98
CA LEU A 54 9.37 0.08 -5.71
C LEU A 54 8.15 0.16 -4.78
N LEU A 55 8.23 -0.43 -3.58
CA LEU A 55 7.17 -0.31 -2.57
C LEU A 55 7.01 1.14 -2.09
N LEU A 56 8.12 1.87 -1.89
CA LEU A 56 8.05 3.29 -1.53
C LEU A 56 7.41 4.15 -2.63
N ILE A 57 7.56 3.79 -3.91
CA ILE A 57 6.88 4.45 -5.03
C ILE A 57 5.43 3.95 -5.16
N GLY A 58 5.16 2.69 -4.83
CA GLY A 58 3.80 2.13 -4.80
C GLY A 58 2.92 2.77 -3.73
N LEU A 59 3.48 3.12 -2.57
CA LEU A 59 2.77 3.78 -1.47
C LEU A 59 2.03 5.06 -1.92
N PRO A 60 2.66 6.08 -2.51
CA PRO A 60 1.96 7.28 -2.96
C PRO A 60 0.95 6.99 -4.07
N ILE A 61 1.17 5.98 -4.92
CA ILE A 61 0.20 5.56 -5.95
C ILE A 61 -1.05 5.00 -5.28
N VAL A 62 -0.90 4.06 -4.33
CA VAL A 62 -2.02 3.46 -3.59
C VAL A 62 -2.75 4.51 -2.78
N LEU A 63 -2.03 5.45 -2.15
CA LEU A 63 -2.63 6.58 -1.44
C LEU A 63 -3.40 7.51 -2.38
N ALA A 64 -2.87 7.80 -3.57
CA ALA A 64 -3.58 8.60 -4.57
C ALA A 64 -4.85 7.89 -5.05
N THR A 65 -4.79 6.58 -5.32
CA THR A 65 -5.95 5.78 -5.72
C THR A 65 -6.98 5.68 -4.59
N ALA A 66 -6.54 5.50 -3.35
CA ALA A 66 -7.43 5.50 -2.19
C ALA A 66 -8.12 6.86 -2.01
N PHE A 67 -7.41 7.95 -2.21
CA PHE A 67 -7.99 9.30 -2.17
C PHE A 67 -9.06 9.50 -3.26
N VAL A 68 -8.86 8.92 -4.45
CA VAL A 68 -9.86 8.90 -5.52
C VAL A 68 -11.06 8.02 -5.15
N GLN A 69 -10.83 6.84 -4.56
CA GLN A 69 -11.88 5.91 -4.12
C GLN A 69 -12.67 6.41 -2.90
N GLU A 70 -12.06 7.14 -1.97
CA GLU A 70 -12.77 7.79 -0.87
C GLU A 70 -13.76 8.86 -1.37
N GLY A 71 -13.57 9.36 -2.60
CA GLY A 71 -14.56 10.16 -3.31
C GLY A 71 -15.69 9.36 -3.98
N MET A 72 -15.59 8.02 -4.01
CA MET A 72 -16.51 7.11 -4.70
C MET A 72 -16.95 5.99 -3.75
N PRO A 73 -18.02 6.18 -2.96
CA PRO A 73 -18.51 5.13 -2.08
C PRO A 73 -19.17 4.03 -2.93
N GLY A 74 -18.73 2.78 -2.74
CA GLY A 74 -19.50 1.59 -3.07
C GLY A 74 -19.53 1.16 -4.53
N GLN A 75 -18.77 0.11 -4.83
CA GLN A 75 -19.23 -0.95 -5.72
C GLN A 75 -19.00 -2.22 -4.89
N GLU A 76 -19.91 -2.57 -3.98
CA GLU A 76 -20.99 -3.53 -4.26
C GLU A 76 -20.45 -4.77 -4.98
N GLU A 77 -19.60 -5.55 -4.30
CA GLU A 77 -19.22 -6.91 -4.69
C GLU A 77 -20.37 -7.93 -4.49
N GLU A 78 -21.59 -7.49 -4.18
CA GLU A 78 -22.72 -8.39 -3.86
C GLU A 78 -23.46 -8.97 -5.09
N ALA A 79 -23.13 -8.59 -6.33
CA ALA A 79 -23.97 -8.94 -7.49
C ALA A 79 -23.56 -10.20 -8.29
N VAL A 80 -22.59 -11.01 -7.85
CA VAL A 80 -22.10 -12.16 -8.66
C VAL A 80 -22.41 -13.54 -8.06
N GLU A 81 -22.97 -13.64 -6.85
CA GLU A 81 -23.30 -14.96 -6.26
C GLU A 81 -24.70 -15.50 -6.62
N GLU A 82 -25.58 -14.72 -7.29
CA GLU A 82 -26.92 -15.18 -7.73
C GLU A 82 -27.07 -15.30 -9.26
N ALA A 83 -26.19 -16.04 -9.95
CA ALA A 83 -26.41 -16.41 -11.36
C ALA A 83 -26.16 -17.90 -11.62
#